data_AF-A0A2Z4J266-F1
#
_entry.id   AF-A0A2Z4J266-F1
#
_cell.length_a   1.000
_cell.length_b   1.000
_cell.length_c   1.000
_cell.angle_alpha   90.00
_cell.angle_beta   90.00
_cell.angle_gamma   90.00
#
_symmetry.space_group_name_H-M   'P 1'
#
loop_
_entity.id
_entity.type
_entity.pdbx_description
1 polymer ?
#
loop_
_entity_poly.entity_id
_entity_poly.type
_entity_poly.pdbx_seq_one_letter_code
_entity_poly.pdbx_strand_id
1 'polypeptide(L)'
;MTVDALTDVTGLRVGHADRTGDGWLTGTTVVLAAEGGAVAAVDVRGGGPGTKETDALDPRNVVQKIEAIVLTGGSAYGLDAASGVMAWLEERQRGVRVGADPAHVVPVVPAACVFDLGRGGDFRARPDAALGRAAVEAAAASEVRAPVAEGCVGAGTGAVMGSLKGGVGTASAVLDSGITVAALVVANAAGSVTDPRTGVLYGELLQGRTDLPDPRVHEAADRRLVECAATNAPPPLNTTLAVVATDAELSKAQAQKLAGTAHDGIARAVRPVHLLHDGDTVFALATGARELDAAPLALNEILAAGADVVTRAIVRAARAAESVDGPGGTWPSYTELYGTEASGPRPER
;
A
#
# COMPACT_ATOMS: atom_id res chain seq x y z
N MET A 1 12.69 4.33 -19.37
CA MET A 1 11.82 3.14 -19.24
C MET A 1 11.31 3.14 -17.82
N THR A 2 10.01 2.91 -17.63
CA THR A 2 9.37 2.79 -16.31
C THR A 2 9.68 1.42 -15.70
N VAL A 3 9.63 1.31 -14.38
CA VAL A 3 9.72 0.05 -13.64
C VAL A 3 8.36 -0.51 -13.22
N ASP A 4 7.28 0.18 -13.62
CA ASP A 4 5.88 -0.10 -13.23
C ASP A 4 5.70 -0.07 -11.70
N ALA A 5 6.19 0.99 -11.06
CA ALA A 5 6.18 1.13 -9.60
C ALA A 5 6.01 2.59 -9.13
N LEU A 6 5.75 2.77 -7.83
CA LEU A 6 5.63 4.09 -7.19
C LEU A 6 6.86 4.98 -7.45
N THR A 7 8.04 4.38 -7.57
CA THR A 7 9.32 5.07 -7.82
C THR A 7 9.46 5.60 -9.25
N ASP A 8 8.52 5.29 -10.17
CA ASP A 8 8.45 5.97 -11.48
C ASP A 8 8.09 7.45 -11.33
N VAL A 9 7.37 7.82 -10.26
CA VAL A 9 7.16 9.22 -9.87
C VAL A 9 8.48 9.80 -9.39
N THR A 10 9.02 10.73 -10.18
CA THR A 10 10.36 11.29 -9.94
C THR A 10 10.41 11.96 -8.56
N GLY A 11 11.44 11.61 -7.79
CA GLY A 11 11.67 12.14 -6.44
C GLY A 11 11.13 11.25 -5.32
N LEU A 12 10.46 10.12 -5.62
CA LEU A 12 10.04 9.18 -4.58
C LEU A 12 10.98 7.98 -4.49
N ARG A 13 11.18 7.52 -3.25
CA ARG A 13 11.88 6.28 -2.89
C ARG A 13 11.00 5.44 -1.97
N VAL A 14 11.20 4.13 -1.99
CA VAL A 14 10.48 3.19 -1.12
C VAL A 14 11.50 2.32 -0.39
N GLY A 15 11.28 2.09 0.90
CA GLY A 15 12.09 1.18 1.70
C GLY A 15 11.23 0.28 2.55
N HIS A 16 11.70 -0.95 2.74
CA HIS A 16 11.07 -1.97 3.56
C HIS A 16 12.04 -2.40 4.67
N ALA A 17 11.49 -2.69 5.83
CA ALA A 17 12.18 -3.45 6.86
C ALA A 17 11.17 -4.40 7.53
N ASP A 18 11.53 -5.67 7.62
CA ASP A 18 10.64 -6.70 8.15
C ASP A 18 11.38 -7.69 9.04
N ARG A 19 10.58 -8.47 9.78
CA ARG A 19 11.05 -9.57 10.62
C ARG A 19 10.13 -10.77 10.41
N THR A 20 10.76 -11.91 10.14
CA THR A 20 10.11 -13.19 9.91
C THR A 20 10.85 -14.28 10.68
N GLY A 21 10.12 -15.22 11.29
CA GLY A 21 10.68 -16.28 12.13
C GLY A 21 10.69 -15.92 13.62
N ASP A 22 10.94 -16.90 14.49
CA ASP A 22 10.99 -16.73 15.95
C ASP A 22 9.78 -15.97 16.55
N GLY A 23 8.57 -16.25 16.03
CA GLY A 23 7.34 -15.57 16.45
C GLY A 23 6.96 -14.34 15.62
N TRP A 24 7.85 -13.85 14.75
CA TRP A 24 7.65 -12.67 13.91
C TRP A 24 7.10 -13.01 12.53
N LEU A 25 6.20 -12.14 12.05
CA LEU A 25 5.77 -12.06 10.66
C LEU A 25 5.13 -10.68 10.42
N THR A 26 5.96 -9.64 10.37
CA THR A 26 5.50 -8.24 10.29
C THR A 26 6.61 -7.34 9.75
N GLY A 27 6.28 -6.08 9.48
CA GLY A 27 7.27 -5.10 9.04
C GLY A 27 6.69 -3.71 8.82
N THR A 28 7.56 -2.85 8.29
CA THR A 28 7.28 -1.44 8.00
C THR A 28 7.70 -1.13 6.57
N THR A 29 6.94 -0.27 5.91
CA THR A 29 7.24 0.29 4.58
C THR A 29 7.19 1.80 4.67
N VAL A 30 8.23 2.46 4.15
CA VAL A 30 8.34 3.91 4.14
C VAL A 30 8.39 4.39 2.70
N VAL A 31 7.51 5.33 2.36
CA VAL A 31 7.64 6.13 1.14
C VAL A 31 8.33 7.43 1.52
N LEU A 32 9.50 7.67 0.93
CA LEU A 32 10.36 8.81 1.22
C LEU A 32 10.39 9.75 0.01
N ALA A 33 9.97 10.99 0.19
CA ALA A 33 10.10 12.04 -0.82
C ALA A 33 11.56 12.51 -0.94
N ALA A 34 11.86 13.23 -2.01
CA ALA A 34 13.11 13.97 -2.15
C ALA A 34 13.16 15.09 -1.10
N GLU A 35 14.36 15.64 -0.90
CA GLU A 35 14.54 16.80 -0.03
C GLU A 35 13.66 17.97 -0.49
N GLY A 36 13.00 18.63 0.47
CA GLY A 36 11.98 19.65 0.21
C GLY A 36 10.55 19.09 0.16
N GLY A 37 10.40 17.77 0.28
CA GLY A 37 9.14 17.07 0.49
C GLY A 37 8.19 17.07 -0.72
N ALA A 38 7.06 16.42 -0.54
CA ALA A 38 5.95 16.38 -1.50
C ALA A 38 4.68 16.94 -0.86
N VAL A 39 3.82 17.58 -1.67
CA VAL A 39 2.48 17.94 -1.21
C VAL A 39 1.75 16.65 -0.84
N ALA A 40 1.11 16.64 0.32
CA ALA A 40 0.46 15.46 0.84
C ALA A 40 -0.97 15.72 1.32
N ALA A 41 -1.80 14.70 1.12
CA ALA A 41 -3.15 14.63 1.64
C ALA A 41 -3.49 13.19 2.03
N VAL A 42 -4.59 13.00 2.74
CA VAL A 42 -5.08 11.68 3.15
C VAL A 42 -6.59 11.62 3.03
N ASP A 43 -7.07 10.43 2.72
CA ASP A 43 -8.45 10.02 2.91
C ASP A 43 -8.48 8.71 3.73
N VAL A 44 -9.19 8.74 4.86
CA VAL A 44 -9.37 7.59 5.75
C VAL A 44 -10.82 7.18 5.63
N ARG A 45 -11.09 5.97 5.12
CA ARG A 45 -12.45 5.54 4.77
C ARG A 45 -12.92 4.30 5.52
N GLY A 46 -12.00 3.44 5.95
CA GLY A 46 -12.35 2.29 6.78
C GLY A 46 -12.90 2.71 8.15
N GLY A 47 -13.79 1.92 8.74
CA GLY A 47 -14.41 2.22 10.03
C GLY A 47 -13.56 1.90 11.27
N GLY A 48 -12.45 1.17 11.11
CA GLY A 48 -11.52 0.82 12.19
C GLY A 48 -10.08 1.30 11.94
N PRO A 49 -9.85 2.59 11.69
CA PRO A 49 -8.52 3.10 11.33
C PRO A 49 -7.55 3.10 12.53
N GLY A 50 -6.28 2.85 12.25
CA GLY A 50 -5.17 3.17 13.14
C GLY A 50 -4.20 4.09 12.41
N THR A 51 -4.20 5.36 12.78
CA THR A 51 -3.48 6.42 12.04
C THR A 51 -2.70 7.35 12.97
N LYS A 52 -1.74 8.07 12.40
CA LYS A 52 -0.96 9.13 13.05
C LYS A 52 -0.83 10.33 12.12
N GLU A 53 -0.93 11.53 12.68
CA GLU A 53 -0.68 12.83 12.01
C GLU A 53 -1.59 13.15 10.80
N THR A 54 -2.76 12.51 10.69
CA THR A 54 -3.69 12.74 9.58
C THR A 54 -4.28 14.15 9.57
N ASP A 55 -4.55 14.73 10.74
CA ASP A 55 -5.08 16.10 10.84
C ASP A 55 -4.13 17.14 10.25
N ALA A 56 -2.81 16.94 10.38
CA ALA A 56 -1.82 17.85 9.80
C ALA A 56 -1.92 17.93 8.25
N LEU A 57 -2.51 16.90 7.62
CA LEU A 57 -2.69 16.83 6.18
C LEU A 57 -3.97 17.51 5.67
N ASP A 58 -4.82 18.05 6.56
CA ASP A 58 -5.98 18.84 6.14
C ASP A 58 -5.55 20.04 5.27
N PRO A 59 -6.21 20.33 4.12
CA PRO A 59 -5.84 21.44 3.25
C PRO A 59 -5.81 22.83 3.91
N ARG A 60 -6.49 23.01 5.05
CA ARG A 60 -6.53 24.27 5.81
C ARG A 60 -5.31 24.47 6.72
N ASN A 61 -4.56 23.40 6.98
CA ASN A 61 -3.51 23.39 7.99
C ASN A 61 -2.14 23.80 7.43
N VAL A 62 -1.24 24.22 8.34
CA VAL A 62 0.03 24.89 8.02
C VAL A 62 1.01 24.02 7.21
N VAL A 63 0.99 22.71 7.43
CA VAL A 63 1.93 21.78 6.80
C VAL A 63 1.55 21.59 5.34
N GLN A 64 2.36 22.11 4.42
CA GLN A 64 2.11 22.01 2.98
C GLN A 64 2.74 20.76 2.36
N LYS A 65 3.95 20.42 2.79
CA LYS A 65 4.71 19.28 2.30
C LYS A 65 5.20 18.42 3.46
N ILE A 66 5.31 17.12 3.21
CA ILE A 66 5.91 16.15 4.13
C ILE A 66 7.07 15.42 3.45
N GLU A 67 7.92 14.81 4.26
CA GLU A 67 9.12 14.13 3.79
C GLU A 67 8.91 12.61 3.65
N ALA A 68 8.03 12.02 4.46
CA ALA A 68 7.79 10.57 4.44
C ALA A 68 6.36 10.18 4.86
N ILE A 69 5.91 9.02 4.38
CA ILE A 69 4.72 8.30 4.85
C ILE A 69 5.16 6.93 5.37
N VAL A 70 4.54 6.48 6.46
CA VAL A 70 4.80 5.18 7.08
C VAL A 70 3.58 4.28 6.99
N LEU A 71 3.74 3.12 6.34
CA LEU A 71 2.78 2.01 6.38
C LEU A 71 3.39 0.91 7.25
N THR A 72 2.64 0.36 8.20
CA THR A 72 3.22 -0.57 9.17
C THR A 72 2.26 -1.71 9.54
N GLY A 73 2.83 -2.87 9.85
CA GLY A 73 2.14 -3.90 10.63
C GLY A 73 2.00 -3.50 12.09
N GLY A 74 1.61 -4.45 12.94
CA GLY A 74 1.52 -4.30 14.38
C GLY A 74 0.29 -3.57 14.90
N SER A 75 -0.72 -3.30 14.06
CA SER A 75 -1.90 -2.49 14.42
C SER A 75 -1.47 -1.18 15.12
N ALA A 76 -2.27 -0.66 16.06
CA ALA A 76 -2.03 0.62 16.70
C ALA A 76 -0.64 0.73 17.38
N TYR A 77 -0.09 -0.34 17.96
CA TYR A 77 1.26 -0.26 18.56
C TYR A 77 2.35 -0.12 17.50
N GLY A 78 2.14 -0.62 16.28
CA GLY A 78 3.09 -0.45 15.19
C GLY A 78 3.28 1.00 14.75
N LEU A 79 2.36 1.90 15.11
CA LEU A 79 2.53 3.35 14.88
C LEU A 79 3.78 3.92 15.57
N ASP A 80 4.36 3.20 16.53
CA ASP A 80 5.68 3.51 17.12
C ASP A 80 6.81 3.53 16.07
N ALA A 81 6.66 2.80 14.97
CA ALA A 81 7.61 2.83 13.85
C ALA A 81 7.78 4.24 13.26
N ALA A 82 6.72 5.06 13.24
CA ALA A 82 6.80 6.43 12.76
C ALA A 82 7.75 7.31 13.59
N SER A 83 7.96 6.99 14.88
CA SER A 83 8.88 7.72 15.75
C SER A 83 10.35 7.54 15.32
N GLY A 84 10.72 6.35 14.83
CA GLY A 84 12.05 6.11 14.28
C GLY A 84 12.31 6.88 12.99
N VAL A 85 11.30 6.97 12.14
CA VAL A 85 11.34 7.76 10.90
C VAL A 85 11.45 9.26 11.21
N MET A 86 10.67 9.74 12.18
CA MET A 86 10.75 11.12 12.66
C MET A 86 12.15 11.47 13.16
N ALA A 87 12.74 10.63 14.03
CA ALA A 87 14.10 10.85 14.54
C ALA A 87 15.14 10.87 13.41
N TRP A 88 15.03 9.97 12.42
CA TRP A 88 15.94 9.93 11.28
C TRP A 88 15.84 11.19 10.39
N LEU A 89 14.62 11.72 10.23
CA LEU A 89 14.36 12.95 9.48
C LEU A 89 14.88 14.18 10.21
N GLU A 90 14.70 14.26 11.53
CA GLU A 90 15.24 15.33 12.38
C GLU A 90 16.78 15.37 12.31
N GLU A 91 17.46 14.23 12.41
CA GLU A 91 18.92 14.12 12.25
C GLU A 91 19.43 14.66 10.90
N ARG A 92 18.57 14.62 9.88
CA ARG A 92 18.84 15.13 8.53
C ARG A 92 18.26 16.50 8.28
N GLN A 93 17.71 17.15 9.30
CA GLN A 93 17.14 18.49 9.23
C GLN A 93 16.00 18.59 8.20
N ARG A 94 15.24 17.50 8.04
CA ARG A 94 14.12 17.38 7.09
C ARG A 94 12.80 17.46 7.84
N GLY A 95 12.11 18.58 7.72
CA GLY A 95 10.80 18.79 8.36
C GLY A 95 10.35 20.24 8.29
N VAL A 96 9.26 20.54 9.00
CA VAL A 96 8.73 21.90 9.09
C VAL A 96 9.69 22.75 9.93
N ARG A 97 10.21 23.85 9.37
CA ARG A 97 11.07 24.76 10.12
C ARG A 97 10.28 25.47 11.21
N VAL A 98 10.79 25.43 12.44
CA VAL A 98 10.14 26.03 13.63
C VAL A 98 11.01 27.07 14.35
N GLY A 99 12.18 27.40 13.80
CA GLY A 99 13.10 28.37 14.40
C GLY A 99 13.96 29.09 13.36
N ALA A 100 14.78 30.04 13.86
CA ALA A 100 15.73 30.78 13.03
C ALA A 100 16.91 29.91 12.58
N ASP A 101 17.29 28.91 13.38
CA ASP A 101 18.28 27.91 12.98
C ASP A 101 17.65 26.96 11.94
N PRO A 102 18.22 26.81 10.72
CA PRO A 102 17.74 25.88 9.72
C PRO A 102 17.66 24.42 10.20
N ALA A 103 18.42 24.05 11.24
CA ALA A 103 18.39 22.73 11.85
C ALA A 103 17.16 22.48 12.74
N HIS A 104 16.47 23.54 13.19
CA HIS A 104 15.28 23.42 14.04
C HIS A 104 14.06 23.05 13.19
N VAL A 105 13.87 21.75 13.01
CA VAL A 105 12.75 21.18 12.24
C VAL A 105 11.86 20.31 13.12
N VAL A 106 10.58 20.25 12.76
CA VAL A 106 9.62 19.26 13.27
C VAL A 106 9.13 18.44 12.08
N PRO A 107 9.60 17.19 11.91
CA PRO A 107 9.10 16.30 10.87
C PRO A 107 7.64 15.92 11.16
N VAL A 108 6.75 16.13 10.20
CA VAL A 108 5.39 15.56 10.24
C VAL A 108 5.43 14.23 9.51
N VAL A 109 5.13 13.14 10.21
CA VAL A 109 5.27 11.78 9.70
C VAL A 109 3.93 11.04 9.78
N PRO A 110 3.06 11.22 8.76
CA PRO A 110 1.81 10.50 8.67
C PRO A 110 2.04 9.00 8.59
N ALA A 111 1.22 8.26 9.34
CA ALA A 111 1.28 6.81 9.36
C ALA A 111 -0.09 6.17 9.38
N ALA A 112 -0.18 4.95 8.85
CA ALA A 112 -1.33 4.07 9.00
C ALA A 112 -0.86 2.63 9.20
N CYS A 113 -1.65 1.83 9.92
CA CYS A 113 -1.29 0.47 10.26
C CYS A 113 -2.29 -0.58 9.76
N VAL A 114 -1.77 -1.77 9.41
CA VAL A 114 -2.56 -2.99 9.21
C VAL A 114 -2.56 -3.82 10.49
N PHE A 115 -3.59 -4.66 10.66
CA PHE A 115 -3.61 -5.67 11.72
C PHE A 115 -2.97 -6.97 11.23
N ASP A 116 -1.87 -7.39 11.86
CA ASP A 116 -1.15 -8.65 11.59
C ASP A 116 -0.65 -9.34 12.88
N LEU A 117 -1.23 -8.99 14.03
CA LEU A 117 -0.78 -9.46 15.34
C LEU A 117 -0.86 -10.98 15.46
N GLY A 118 0.20 -11.59 15.98
CA GLY A 118 0.24 -13.03 16.26
C GLY A 118 0.38 -13.93 15.03
N ARG A 119 0.42 -13.38 13.81
CA ARG A 119 0.52 -14.19 12.58
C ARG A 119 1.84 -14.96 12.46
N GLY A 120 2.91 -14.49 13.12
CA GLY A 120 4.16 -15.21 13.26
C GLY A 120 4.22 -16.19 14.44
N GLY A 121 3.20 -16.18 15.32
CA GLY A 121 3.12 -17.00 16.53
C GLY A 121 3.24 -16.21 17.85
N ASP A 122 3.89 -15.04 17.86
CA ASP A 122 3.95 -14.16 19.03
C ASP A 122 3.08 -12.91 18.82
N PHE A 123 2.09 -12.70 19.69
CA PHE A 123 1.21 -11.53 19.67
C PHE A 123 1.95 -10.20 19.95
N ARG A 124 3.11 -10.26 20.61
CA ARG A 124 3.94 -9.11 20.96
C ARG A 124 5.07 -8.83 19.97
N ALA A 125 5.23 -9.67 18.94
CA ALA A 125 6.15 -9.41 17.83
C ALA A 125 5.55 -8.36 16.87
N ARG A 126 5.96 -7.10 17.03
CA ARG A 126 5.36 -5.92 16.37
C ARG A 126 6.45 -4.94 15.93
N PRO A 127 6.21 -4.14 14.88
CA PRO A 127 7.11 -3.05 14.52
C PRO A 127 7.31 -2.06 15.66
N ASP A 128 8.53 -1.56 15.78
CA ASP A 128 8.95 -0.54 16.74
C ASP A 128 9.66 0.60 16.01
N ALA A 129 10.12 1.61 16.76
CA ALA A 129 10.87 2.73 16.20
C ALA A 129 12.14 2.27 15.44
N ALA A 130 12.82 1.21 15.89
CA ALA A 130 14.02 0.73 15.20
C ALA A 130 13.68 0.15 13.83
N LEU A 131 12.58 -0.61 13.71
CA LEU A 131 12.12 -1.15 12.43
C LEU A 131 11.67 -0.03 11.47
N GLY A 132 11.00 1.01 12.00
CA GLY A 132 10.67 2.20 11.21
C GLY A 132 11.90 2.96 10.71
N ARG A 133 12.92 3.15 11.57
CA ARG A 133 14.21 3.74 11.17
C ARG A 133 14.88 2.91 10.06
N ALA A 134 14.94 1.59 10.22
CA ALA A 134 15.54 0.71 9.22
C ALA A 134 14.85 0.83 7.85
N ALA A 135 13.51 0.95 7.83
CA ALA A 135 12.76 1.11 6.59
C ALA A 135 13.04 2.46 5.88
N VAL A 136 13.16 3.58 6.61
CA VAL A 136 13.53 4.86 5.99
C VAL A 136 15.00 4.90 5.55
N GLU A 137 15.89 4.23 6.28
CA GLU A 137 17.29 4.07 5.86
C GLU A 137 17.41 3.25 4.58
N ALA A 138 16.64 2.16 4.46
CA ALA A 138 16.53 1.37 3.24
C ALA A 138 15.98 2.23 2.08
N ALA A 139 14.96 3.05 2.32
CA ALA A 139 14.42 3.97 1.32
C ALA A 139 15.49 4.95 0.85
N ALA A 140 16.22 5.57 1.78
CA ALA A 140 17.25 6.56 1.49
C ALA A 140 18.47 5.98 0.74
N ALA A 141 18.79 4.71 0.98
CA ALA A 141 19.88 4.00 0.30
C ALA A 141 19.53 3.57 -1.15
N SER A 142 18.24 3.57 -1.52
CA SER A 142 17.79 3.14 -2.85
C SER A 142 18.11 4.17 -3.94
N GLU A 143 18.37 3.67 -5.15
CA GLU A 143 18.56 4.50 -6.34
C GLU A 143 17.25 5.18 -6.78
N VAL A 144 17.37 6.29 -7.50
CA VAL A 144 16.20 6.95 -8.11
C VAL A 144 15.60 6.01 -9.16
N ARG A 145 14.27 5.81 -9.13
CA ARG A 145 13.56 4.83 -9.96
C ARG A 145 14.01 3.38 -9.75
N ALA A 146 14.53 3.05 -8.56
CA ALA A 146 14.77 1.66 -8.21
C ALA A 146 13.47 0.85 -8.28
N PRO A 147 13.50 -0.41 -8.77
CA PRO A 147 12.38 -1.32 -8.63
C PRO A 147 11.96 -1.43 -7.16
N VAL A 148 10.66 -1.53 -6.92
CA VAL A 148 10.11 -1.71 -5.56
C VAL A 148 9.85 -3.20 -5.36
N ALA A 149 10.30 -3.74 -4.23
CA ALA A 149 10.01 -5.13 -3.87
C ALA A 149 8.50 -5.29 -3.58
N GLU A 150 7.90 -6.34 -4.14
CA GLU A 150 6.49 -6.70 -3.95
C GLU A 150 6.37 -8.03 -3.18
N GLY A 151 5.15 -8.38 -2.74
CA GLY A 151 4.88 -9.61 -2.00
C GLY A 151 5.06 -9.46 -0.50
N CYS A 152 5.68 -10.45 0.14
CA CYS A 152 5.76 -10.59 1.60
C CYS A 152 6.90 -9.76 2.23
N VAL A 153 6.94 -8.45 1.94
CA VAL A 153 7.99 -7.52 2.42
C VAL A 153 7.41 -6.35 3.21
N GLY A 154 8.19 -5.78 4.13
CA GLY A 154 7.80 -4.61 4.92
C GLY A 154 6.41 -4.76 5.56
N ALA A 155 5.52 -3.79 5.35
CA ALA A 155 4.17 -3.84 5.92
C ALA A 155 3.29 -4.96 5.30
N GLY A 156 3.70 -5.52 4.16
CA GLY A 156 3.06 -6.67 3.52
C GLY A 156 3.50 -8.03 4.07
N THR A 157 4.58 -8.10 4.87
CA THR A 157 5.12 -9.35 5.40
C THR A 157 4.04 -10.16 6.10
N GLY A 158 3.35 -9.54 7.05
CA GLY A 158 2.24 -10.16 7.78
C GLY A 158 0.91 -10.13 7.06
N ALA A 159 0.76 -9.42 5.94
CA ALA A 159 -0.56 -9.10 5.35
C ALA A 159 -1.35 -10.32 4.85
N VAL A 160 -2.68 -10.27 4.98
CA VAL A 160 -3.66 -11.28 4.55
C VAL A 160 -4.86 -10.59 3.92
N MET A 161 -5.29 -11.03 2.74
CA MET A 161 -6.43 -10.48 2.01
C MET A 161 -7.56 -11.53 1.92
N GLY A 162 -8.62 -11.34 2.70
CA GLY A 162 -9.64 -12.37 2.91
C GLY A 162 -9.01 -13.61 3.56
N SER A 163 -8.97 -14.72 2.81
CA SER A 163 -8.34 -15.98 3.25
C SER A 163 -7.01 -16.28 2.54
N LEU A 164 -6.58 -15.41 1.62
CA LEU A 164 -5.32 -15.54 0.89
C LEU A 164 -4.21 -14.74 1.55
N LYS A 165 -2.96 -15.17 1.33
CA LYS A 165 -1.82 -14.34 1.69
C LYS A 165 -1.88 -13.01 0.93
N GLY A 166 -1.72 -11.92 1.67
CA GLY A 166 -1.59 -10.56 1.16
C GLY A 166 -0.14 -10.12 1.01
N GLY A 167 0.07 -8.86 0.65
CA GLY A 167 1.42 -8.35 0.48
C GLY A 167 1.49 -6.88 0.07
N VAL A 168 2.69 -6.44 -0.28
CA VAL A 168 2.94 -5.18 -0.99
C VAL A 168 2.74 -5.40 -2.48
N GLY A 169 2.11 -4.45 -3.15
CA GLY A 169 2.10 -4.37 -4.61
C GLY A 169 2.19 -2.92 -5.08
N THR A 170 2.64 -2.72 -6.31
CA THR A 170 2.83 -1.39 -6.88
C THR A 170 2.54 -1.37 -8.38
N ALA A 171 2.11 -0.23 -8.90
CA ALA A 171 1.89 -0.05 -10.34
C ALA A 171 2.04 1.42 -10.72
N SER A 172 2.36 1.71 -11.97
CA SER A 172 2.41 3.07 -12.51
C SER A 172 1.76 3.18 -13.89
N ALA A 173 1.39 4.40 -14.25
CA ALA A 173 0.91 4.77 -15.57
C ALA A 173 1.50 6.13 -15.96
N VAL A 174 1.93 6.25 -17.21
CA VAL A 174 2.30 7.53 -17.81
C VAL A 174 1.13 7.97 -18.67
N LEU A 175 0.58 9.15 -18.37
CA LEU A 175 -0.53 9.76 -19.11
C LEU A 175 -0.03 10.34 -20.44
N ASP A 176 -0.95 10.67 -21.35
CA ASP A 176 -0.62 11.29 -22.63
C ASP A 176 0.10 12.65 -22.47
N SER A 177 -0.16 13.34 -21.36
CA SER A 177 0.54 14.57 -20.93
C SER A 177 2.01 14.34 -20.51
N GLY A 178 2.44 13.08 -20.37
CA GLY A 178 3.74 12.70 -19.81
C GLY A 178 3.81 12.74 -18.29
N ILE A 179 2.72 13.12 -17.61
CA ILE A 179 2.57 13.01 -16.16
C ILE A 179 2.54 11.53 -15.76
N THR A 180 3.22 11.19 -14.69
CA THR A 180 3.21 9.85 -14.10
C THR A 180 2.26 9.82 -12.91
N VAL A 181 1.44 8.78 -12.84
CA VAL A 181 0.63 8.44 -11.66
C VAL A 181 0.98 7.02 -11.24
N ALA A 182 1.21 6.79 -9.96
CA ALA A 182 1.61 5.49 -9.46
C ALA A 182 1.03 5.20 -8.08
N ALA A 183 0.96 3.93 -7.71
CA ALA A 183 0.50 3.52 -6.39
C ALA A 183 1.40 2.44 -5.78
N LEU A 184 1.45 2.43 -4.46
CA LEU A 184 1.93 1.34 -3.62
C LEU A 184 0.82 0.96 -2.65
N VAL A 185 0.53 -0.33 -2.52
CA VAL A 185 -0.56 -0.84 -1.69
C VAL A 185 -0.03 -1.93 -0.77
N VAL A 186 -0.45 -1.89 0.49
CA VAL A 186 -0.37 -3.02 1.44
C VAL A 186 -1.75 -3.66 1.50
N ALA A 187 -1.90 -4.82 0.88
CA ALA A 187 -3.18 -5.49 0.72
C ALA A 187 -3.43 -6.46 1.89
N ASN A 188 -4.17 -5.98 2.91
CA ASN A 188 -4.55 -6.73 4.11
C ASN A 188 -6.08 -6.67 4.37
N ALA A 189 -6.90 -6.75 3.32
CA ALA A 189 -8.34 -6.50 3.41
C ALA A 189 -9.15 -7.60 4.12
N ALA A 190 -10.29 -7.24 4.73
CA ALA A 190 -11.26 -8.24 5.21
C ALA A 190 -11.95 -8.96 4.05
N GLY A 191 -12.27 -8.21 3.00
CA GLY A 191 -12.92 -8.72 1.81
C GLY A 191 -12.01 -9.61 0.98
N SER A 192 -12.63 -10.31 0.02
CA SER A 192 -11.92 -11.11 -0.95
C SER A 192 -11.43 -10.26 -2.11
N VAL A 193 -10.24 -10.56 -2.62
CA VAL A 193 -9.76 -10.05 -3.91
C VAL A 193 -10.24 -10.87 -5.10
N THR A 194 -10.80 -12.07 -4.85
CA THR A 194 -11.32 -12.97 -5.88
C THR A 194 -12.85 -12.97 -5.93
N ASP A 195 -13.40 -13.16 -7.13
CA ASP A 195 -14.81 -13.52 -7.29
C ASP A 195 -15.03 -14.95 -6.74
N PRO A 196 -15.86 -15.13 -5.71
CA PRO A 196 -16.07 -16.44 -5.07
C PRO A 196 -16.77 -17.48 -5.97
N ARG A 197 -17.17 -17.11 -7.19
CA ARG A 197 -17.77 -18.04 -8.16
C ARG A 197 -16.78 -18.58 -9.17
N THR A 198 -15.65 -17.90 -9.35
CA THR A 198 -14.71 -18.22 -10.45
C THR A 198 -13.24 -18.21 -10.03
N GLY A 199 -12.90 -17.61 -8.88
CA GLY A 199 -11.52 -17.44 -8.45
C GLY A 199 -10.75 -16.35 -9.22
N VAL A 200 -11.36 -15.66 -10.19
CA VAL A 200 -10.71 -14.54 -10.90
C VAL A 200 -10.49 -13.37 -9.94
N LEU A 201 -9.36 -12.67 -10.07
CA LEU A 201 -9.12 -11.44 -9.30
C LEU A 201 -10.05 -10.33 -9.82
N TYR A 202 -10.83 -9.69 -8.94
CA TYR A 202 -11.77 -8.64 -9.35
C TYR A 202 -11.09 -7.53 -10.15
N GLY A 203 -9.89 -7.12 -9.73
CA GLY A 203 -9.14 -6.07 -10.39
C GLY A 203 -8.70 -6.39 -11.82
N GLU A 204 -8.71 -7.67 -12.22
CA GLU A 204 -8.41 -8.08 -13.59
C GLU A 204 -9.62 -8.00 -14.52
N LEU A 205 -10.84 -8.07 -13.98
CA LEU A 205 -12.07 -7.94 -14.77
C LEU A 205 -12.22 -6.55 -15.42
N LEU A 206 -11.45 -5.58 -14.94
CA LEU A 206 -11.46 -4.20 -15.41
C LEU A 206 -10.32 -3.88 -16.37
N GLN A 207 -9.41 -4.83 -16.61
CA GLN A 207 -8.25 -4.67 -17.50
C GLN A 207 -8.50 -5.20 -18.92
N GLY A 208 -9.74 -5.64 -19.21
CA GLY A 208 -10.15 -6.11 -20.53
C GLY A 208 -10.72 -7.53 -20.49
N ARG A 209 -10.45 -8.31 -21.55
CA ARG A 209 -10.84 -9.73 -21.59
C ARG A 209 -9.90 -10.51 -20.68
N THR A 210 -10.47 -11.15 -19.66
CA THR A 210 -9.73 -11.92 -18.66
C THR A 210 -10.16 -13.38 -18.73
N ASP A 211 -9.19 -14.27 -18.81
CA ASP A 211 -9.43 -15.71 -18.77
C ASP A 211 -9.83 -16.11 -17.34
N LEU A 212 -10.93 -16.83 -17.22
CA LEU A 212 -11.38 -17.34 -15.93
C LEU A 212 -10.58 -18.59 -15.56
N PRO A 213 -10.25 -18.79 -14.27
CA PRO A 213 -9.68 -20.05 -13.80
C PRO A 213 -10.54 -21.25 -14.18
N ASP A 214 -9.88 -22.41 -14.40
CA ASP A 214 -10.59 -23.68 -14.62
C ASP A 214 -11.50 -23.98 -13.41
N PRO A 215 -12.79 -24.32 -13.62
CA PRO A 215 -13.72 -24.58 -12.52
C PRO A 215 -13.27 -25.66 -11.53
N ARG A 216 -12.51 -26.67 -11.98
CA ARG A 216 -11.98 -27.73 -11.10
C ARG A 216 -10.82 -27.22 -10.24
N VAL A 217 -10.00 -26.32 -10.78
CA VAL A 217 -8.95 -25.63 -10.02
C VAL A 217 -9.59 -24.74 -8.96
N HIS A 218 -10.63 -23.98 -9.33
CA HIS A 218 -11.37 -23.15 -8.38
C HIS A 218 -12.02 -23.98 -7.25
N GLU A 219 -12.67 -25.11 -7.56
CA GLU A 219 -13.25 -25.99 -6.54
C GLU A 219 -12.18 -26.54 -5.58
N ALA A 220 -10.99 -26.88 -6.09
CA ALA A 220 -9.88 -27.33 -5.26
C ALA A 220 -9.32 -26.20 -4.37
N ALA A 221 -9.19 -24.99 -4.92
CA ALA A 221 -8.75 -23.81 -4.21
C ALA A 221 -9.71 -23.45 -3.06
N ASP A 222 -11.03 -23.50 -3.30
CA ASP A 222 -12.03 -23.24 -2.28
C ASP A 222 -11.96 -24.23 -1.11
N ARG A 223 -11.81 -25.53 -1.40
CA ARG A 223 -11.60 -26.53 -0.34
C ARG A 223 -10.35 -26.22 0.48
N ARG A 224 -9.24 -25.91 -0.18
CA ARG A 224 -7.97 -25.57 0.49
C ARG A 224 -8.11 -24.32 1.37
N LEU A 225 -8.82 -23.30 0.90
CA LEU A 225 -9.08 -22.09 1.69
C LEU A 225 -9.92 -22.36 2.93
N VAL A 226 -10.97 -23.20 2.82
CA VAL A 226 -11.79 -23.62 3.96
C VAL A 226 -10.96 -24.40 4.99
N GLU A 227 -10.10 -25.31 4.53
CA GLU A 227 -9.21 -26.09 5.39
C GLU A 227 -8.23 -25.18 6.17
N CYS A 228 -7.58 -24.24 5.50
CA CYS A 228 -6.69 -23.25 6.14
C CYS A 228 -7.45 -22.34 7.11
N ALA A 229 -8.62 -21.86 6.72
CA ALA A 229 -9.41 -20.95 7.54
C ALA A 229 -9.86 -21.61 8.85
N ALA A 230 -10.11 -22.92 8.86
CA ALA A 230 -10.49 -23.67 10.04
C ALA A 230 -9.40 -23.73 11.12
N THR A 231 -8.13 -23.57 10.74
CA THR A 231 -6.99 -23.53 11.67
C THR A 231 -6.56 -22.13 12.06
N ASN A 232 -7.04 -21.10 11.34
CA ASN A 232 -6.69 -19.71 11.59
C ASN A 232 -7.61 -19.09 12.66
N ALA A 233 -7.04 -18.25 13.52
CA ALA A 233 -7.85 -17.40 14.39
C ALA A 233 -8.64 -16.39 13.52
N PRO A 234 -9.95 -16.16 13.79
CA PRO A 234 -10.70 -15.15 13.09
C PRO A 234 -10.04 -13.77 13.30
N PRO A 235 -9.68 -13.03 12.25
CA PRO A 235 -9.08 -11.71 12.42
C PRO A 235 -10.12 -10.73 12.98
N PRO A 236 -9.79 -9.96 14.04
CA PRO A 236 -10.71 -8.98 14.61
C PRO A 236 -10.80 -7.69 13.78
N LEU A 237 -9.77 -7.41 12.95
CA LEU A 237 -9.58 -6.19 12.16
C LEU A 237 -8.79 -6.51 10.90
N ASN A 238 -9.03 -5.77 9.82
CA ASN A 238 -8.31 -5.84 8.55
C ASN A 238 -8.13 -4.42 7.98
N THR A 239 -7.29 -4.22 6.96
CA THR A 239 -6.98 -2.88 6.40
C THR A 239 -6.32 -2.99 5.03
N THR A 240 -6.73 -2.19 4.04
CA THR A 240 -5.90 -1.88 2.86
C THR A 240 -5.28 -0.50 3.01
N LEU A 241 -3.95 -0.41 2.97
CA LEU A 241 -3.24 0.86 2.98
C LEU A 241 -2.70 1.18 1.59
N ALA A 242 -2.79 2.43 1.15
CA ALA A 242 -2.17 2.84 -0.10
C ALA A 242 -1.46 4.19 0.01
N VAL A 243 -0.42 4.34 -0.82
CA VAL A 243 0.12 5.63 -1.23
C VAL A 243 -0.09 5.75 -2.73
N VAL A 244 -0.89 6.72 -3.17
CA VAL A 244 -0.99 7.14 -4.57
C VAL A 244 -0.14 8.38 -4.77
N ALA A 245 0.62 8.45 -5.86
CA ALA A 245 1.50 9.56 -6.12
C ALA A 245 1.48 10.02 -7.57
N THR A 246 1.84 11.28 -7.79
CA THR A 246 2.05 11.84 -9.11
C THR A 246 3.20 12.84 -9.13
N ASP A 247 3.80 13.03 -10.30
CA ASP A 247 4.78 14.10 -10.54
C ASP A 247 4.13 15.42 -10.95
N ALA A 248 2.80 15.46 -11.12
CA ALA A 248 2.04 16.69 -11.36
C ALA A 248 2.06 17.64 -10.16
N GLU A 249 2.00 18.94 -10.42
CA GLU A 249 1.77 19.98 -9.44
C GLU A 249 0.29 19.97 -9.01
N LEU A 250 0.04 19.56 -7.76
CA LEU A 250 -1.28 19.56 -7.15
C LEU A 250 -1.28 20.41 -5.88
N SER A 251 -2.38 21.14 -5.65
CA SER A 251 -2.70 21.67 -4.33
C SER A 251 -3.09 20.55 -3.35
N LYS A 252 -3.04 20.81 -2.03
CA LYS A 252 -3.50 19.84 -1.02
C LYS A 252 -4.93 19.37 -1.24
N ALA A 253 -5.84 20.25 -1.67
CA ALA A 253 -7.24 19.88 -1.94
C ALA A 253 -7.36 18.96 -3.15
N GLN A 254 -6.57 19.17 -4.21
CA GLN A 254 -6.55 18.28 -5.38
C GLN A 254 -5.92 16.93 -5.02
N ALA A 255 -4.84 16.92 -4.23
CA ALA A 255 -4.26 15.69 -3.68
C ALA A 255 -5.25 14.96 -2.77
N GLN A 256 -6.03 15.67 -1.95
CA GLN A 256 -7.08 15.05 -1.12
C GLN A 256 -8.18 14.43 -1.99
N LYS A 257 -8.55 15.08 -3.10
CA LYS A 257 -9.49 14.50 -4.05
C LYS A 257 -8.93 13.23 -4.70
N LEU A 258 -7.63 13.21 -5.04
CA LEU A 258 -6.93 12.02 -5.55
C LEU A 258 -6.92 10.88 -4.54
N ALA A 259 -6.63 11.15 -3.26
CA ALA A 259 -6.73 10.15 -2.19
C ALA A 259 -8.15 9.56 -2.12
N GLY A 260 -9.17 10.42 -2.23
CA GLY A 260 -10.57 10.01 -2.22
C GLY A 260 -10.98 9.13 -3.41
N THR A 261 -10.61 9.49 -4.65
CA THR A 261 -10.95 8.69 -5.84
C THR A 261 -10.13 7.40 -5.92
N ALA A 262 -8.93 7.35 -5.34
CA ALA A 262 -8.12 6.15 -5.27
C ALA A 262 -8.79 5.01 -4.47
N HIS A 263 -9.67 5.33 -3.50
CA HIS A 263 -10.51 4.33 -2.83
C HIS A 263 -11.47 3.59 -3.79
N ASP A 264 -11.88 4.21 -4.89
CA ASP A 264 -12.67 3.53 -5.92
C ASP A 264 -11.86 2.39 -6.56
N GLY A 265 -10.52 2.55 -6.63
CA GLY A 265 -9.59 1.52 -7.06
C GLY A 265 -9.55 0.31 -6.13
N ILE A 266 -9.63 0.55 -4.81
CA ILE A 266 -9.75 -0.51 -3.80
C ILE A 266 -11.06 -1.26 -3.98
N ALA A 267 -12.19 -0.53 -4.09
CA ALA A 267 -13.51 -1.13 -4.27
C ALA A 267 -13.67 -1.94 -5.57
N ARG A 268 -12.87 -1.63 -6.59
CA ARG A 268 -12.78 -2.37 -7.84
C ARG A 268 -11.99 -3.68 -7.75
N ALA A 269 -11.04 -3.77 -6.81
CA ALA A 269 -10.17 -4.93 -6.65
C ALA A 269 -10.57 -5.86 -5.48
N VAL A 270 -11.36 -5.35 -4.53
CA VAL A 270 -11.68 -6.05 -3.28
C VAL A 270 -13.18 -5.93 -2.99
N ARG A 271 -13.80 -7.00 -2.49
CA ARG A 271 -15.20 -7.00 -2.08
C ARG A 271 -15.46 -7.90 -0.86
N PRO A 272 -16.14 -7.39 0.19
CA PRO A 272 -16.45 -5.97 0.48
C PRO A 272 -15.20 -5.16 0.90
N VAL A 273 -15.35 -3.83 1.01
CA VAL A 273 -14.32 -2.88 1.48
C VAL A 273 -14.95 -1.85 2.41
N HIS A 274 -14.13 -1.07 3.11
CA HIS A 274 -14.55 0.05 3.96
C HIS A 274 -15.53 -0.35 5.07
N LEU A 275 -15.49 -1.61 5.53
CA LEU A 275 -16.34 -2.07 6.63
C LEU A 275 -15.89 -1.46 7.97
N LEU A 276 -16.69 -1.67 9.03
CA LEU A 276 -16.37 -1.20 10.38
C LEU A 276 -15.07 -1.77 10.95
N HIS A 277 -14.67 -2.94 10.47
CA HIS A 277 -13.42 -3.59 10.87
C HIS A 277 -12.28 -3.37 9.88
N ASP A 278 -12.52 -2.61 8.80
CA ASP A 278 -11.48 -2.20 7.86
C ASP A 278 -10.85 -0.88 8.30
N GLY A 279 -9.52 -0.76 8.27
CA GLY A 279 -8.79 0.48 8.53
C GLY A 279 -8.38 1.26 7.28
N ASP A 280 -9.07 1.02 6.15
CA ASP A 280 -8.65 1.47 4.81
C ASP A 280 -8.27 2.95 4.75
N THR A 281 -7.04 3.22 4.30
CA THR A 281 -6.45 4.57 4.29
C THR A 281 -5.62 4.76 3.02
N VAL A 282 -5.87 5.87 2.30
CA VAL A 282 -5.07 6.27 1.15
C VAL A 282 -4.40 7.61 1.43
N PHE A 283 -3.09 7.66 1.31
CA PHE A 283 -2.33 8.90 1.24
C PHE A 283 -2.07 9.27 -0.23
N ALA A 284 -2.17 10.56 -0.55
CA ALA A 284 -1.79 11.08 -1.86
C ALA A 284 -0.53 11.95 -1.75
N LEU A 285 0.43 11.76 -2.65
CA LEU A 285 1.64 12.58 -2.79
C LEU A 285 1.71 13.25 -4.17
N ALA A 286 2.09 14.51 -4.21
CA ALA A 286 2.39 15.23 -5.45
C ALA A 286 3.78 15.88 -5.34
N THR A 287 4.72 15.47 -6.20
CA THR A 287 6.10 15.99 -6.16
C THR A 287 6.24 17.34 -6.86
N GLY A 288 5.29 17.69 -7.75
CA GLY A 288 5.27 18.98 -8.45
C GLY A 288 6.42 19.16 -9.44
N ALA A 289 6.92 18.06 -10.03
CA ALA A 289 7.96 18.11 -11.05
C ALA A 289 7.42 18.49 -12.44
N ARG A 290 6.10 18.45 -12.65
CA ARG A 290 5.42 18.81 -13.89
C ARG A 290 4.23 19.71 -13.62
N GLU A 291 4.09 20.75 -14.42
CA GLU A 291 2.89 21.58 -14.39
C GLU A 291 1.67 20.77 -14.85
N LEU A 292 0.56 20.95 -14.14
CA LEU A 292 -0.75 20.47 -14.58
C LEU A 292 -1.38 21.55 -15.48
N ASP A 293 -1.98 21.14 -16.59
CA ASP A 293 -2.75 22.06 -17.43
C ASP A 293 -3.83 22.79 -16.59
N ALA A 294 -3.94 24.10 -16.78
CA ALA A 294 -4.92 24.95 -16.11
C ALA A 294 -6.37 24.65 -16.53
N ALA A 295 -6.58 23.84 -17.57
CA ALA A 295 -7.90 23.35 -17.97
C ALA A 295 -8.60 22.66 -16.78
N PRO A 296 -9.83 23.06 -16.42
CA PRO A 296 -10.51 22.56 -15.21
C PRO A 296 -10.67 21.04 -15.12
N LEU A 297 -10.60 20.33 -16.26
CA LEU A 297 -10.77 18.88 -16.35
C LEU A 297 -9.45 18.11 -16.46
N ALA A 298 -8.29 18.79 -16.55
CA ALA A 298 -6.98 18.13 -16.65
C ALA A 298 -6.70 17.21 -15.45
N LEU A 299 -7.22 17.57 -14.27
CA LEU A 299 -7.12 16.75 -13.07
C LEU A 299 -7.83 15.39 -13.20
N ASN A 300 -8.88 15.27 -14.01
CA ASN A 300 -9.69 14.05 -14.09
C ASN A 300 -8.87 12.84 -14.59
N GLU A 301 -7.92 13.04 -15.49
CA GLU A 301 -7.03 11.97 -15.96
C GLU A 301 -6.18 11.41 -14.81
N ILE A 302 -5.66 12.30 -13.95
CA ILE A 302 -4.91 11.90 -12.74
C ILE A 302 -5.81 11.18 -11.74
N LEU A 303 -7.03 11.68 -11.51
CA LEU A 303 -7.98 11.07 -10.58
C LEU A 303 -8.40 9.66 -11.03
N ALA A 304 -8.68 9.49 -12.33
CA ALA A 304 -9.03 8.21 -12.92
C ALA A 304 -7.86 7.24 -12.87
N ALA A 305 -6.68 7.68 -13.33
CA ALA A 305 -5.46 6.88 -13.29
C ALA A 305 -5.10 6.46 -11.87
N GLY A 306 -5.30 7.34 -10.87
CA GLY A 306 -5.08 7.05 -9.46
C GLY A 306 -5.89 5.84 -8.97
N ALA A 307 -7.17 5.76 -9.34
CA ALA A 307 -7.99 4.60 -9.04
C ALA A 307 -7.51 3.35 -9.78
N ASP A 308 -7.14 3.47 -11.05
CA ASP A 308 -6.72 2.33 -11.88
C ASP A 308 -5.37 1.73 -11.42
N VAL A 309 -4.40 2.57 -11.06
CA VAL A 309 -3.10 2.08 -10.55
C VAL A 309 -3.23 1.45 -9.17
N VAL A 310 -4.19 1.89 -8.33
CA VAL A 310 -4.49 1.21 -7.06
C VAL A 310 -5.10 -0.17 -7.30
N THR A 311 -6.07 -0.29 -8.22
CA THR A 311 -6.63 -1.59 -8.61
C THR A 311 -5.53 -2.54 -9.10
N ARG A 312 -4.64 -2.04 -9.98
CA ARG A 312 -3.50 -2.82 -10.50
C ARG A 312 -2.51 -3.23 -9.41
N ALA A 313 -2.17 -2.32 -8.50
CA ALA A 313 -1.26 -2.60 -7.40
C ALA A 313 -1.79 -3.69 -6.46
N ILE A 314 -3.11 -3.76 -6.21
CA ILE A 314 -3.73 -4.84 -5.42
C ILE A 314 -3.62 -6.20 -6.14
N VAL A 315 -3.87 -6.23 -7.45
CA VAL A 315 -3.70 -7.45 -8.26
C VAL A 315 -2.26 -7.94 -8.20
N ARG A 316 -1.28 -7.02 -8.33
CA ARG A 316 0.14 -7.37 -8.20
C ARG A 316 0.51 -7.85 -6.81
N ALA A 317 -0.02 -7.23 -5.75
CA ALA A 317 0.18 -7.71 -4.38
C ALA A 317 -0.31 -9.15 -4.19
N ALA A 318 -1.49 -9.48 -4.73
CA ALA A 318 -2.06 -10.84 -4.67
C ALA A 318 -1.19 -11.86 -5.44
N ARG A 319 -0.64 -11.47 -6.59
CA ARG A 319 0.19 -12.33 -7.44
C ARG A 319 1.61 -12.49 -6.92
N ALA A 320 2.19 -11.46 -6.30
CA ALA A 320 3.55 -11.46 -5.77
C ALA A 320 3.66 -12.09 -4.37
N ALA A 321 2.54 -12.27 -3.67
CA ALA A 321 2.54 -12.92 -2.35
C ALA A 321 2.94 -14.40 -2.45
N GLU A 322 3.67 -14.88 -1.44
CA GLU A 322 4.04 -16.28 -1.26
C GLU A 322 3.34 -16.86 -0.03
N SER A 323 2.91 -18.11 -0.11
CA SER A 323 2.20 -18.78 0.98
C SER A 323 2.98 -18.79 2.29
N VAL A 324 2.26 -18.66 3.39
CA VAL A 324 2.82 -18.78 4.74
C VAL A 324 2.12 -19.92 5.47
N ASP A 325 2.90 -20.77 6.12
CA ASP A 325 2.41 -21.80 7.04
C ASP A 325 3.25 -21.76 8.32
N GLY A 326 2.60 -21.57 9.47
CA GLY A 326 3.28 -21.39 10.72
C GLY A 326 2.36 -21.35 11.95
N PRO A 327 2.94 -21.18 13.15
CA PRO A 327 2.20 -21.27 14.41
C PRO A 327 1.12 -20.20 14.59
N GLY A 328 1.18 -19.09 13.84
CA GLY A 328 0.16 -18.05 13.86
C GLY A 328 -0.95 -18.22 12.83
N GLY A 329 -0.82 -19.18 11.91
CA GLY A 329 -1.81 -19.48 10.87
C GLY A 329 -1.19 -19.91 9.54
N THR A 330 -2.07 -20.38 8.65
CA THR A 330 -1.73 -20.84 7.31
C THR A 330 -2.53 -20.01 6.29
N TRP A 331 -1.84 -19.31 5.39
CA TRP A 331 -2.44 -18.50 4.32
C TRP A 331 -1.78 -18.86 2.99
N PRO A 332 -2.50 -19.57 2.10
CA PRO A 332 -1.99 -19.86 0.77
C PRO A 332 -1.97 -18.59 -0.09
N SER A 333 -1.01 -18.46 -1.00
CA SER A 333 -1.00 -17.41 -2.01
C SER A 333 -1.98 -17.71 -3.13
N TYR A 334 -2.36 -16.65 -3.87
CA TYR A 334 -3.17 -16.82 -5.08
C TYR A 334 -2.49 -17.75 -6.09
N THR A 335 -1.18 -17.60 -6.28
CA THR A 335 -0.38 -18.35 -7.25
C THR A 335 -0.18 -19.82 -6.87
N GLU A 336 -0.17 -20.17 -5.58
CA GLU A 336 -0.23 -21.58 -5.14
C GLU A 336 -1.53 -22.24 -5.59
N LEU A 337 -2.66 -21.53 -5.44
CA LEU A 337 -3.97 -22.10 -5.70
C LEU A 337 -4.35 -22.14 -7.18
N TYR A 338 -3.96 -21.11 -7.93
CA TYR A 338 -4.42 -20.88 -9.31
C TYR A 338 -3.30 -20.89 -10.35
N GLY A 339 -2.03 -20.99 -9.93
CA GLY A 339 -0.86 -20.95 -10.81
C GLY A 339 -0.35 -19.55 -11.16
N THR A 340 0.77 -19.48 -11.86
CA THR A 340 1.45 -18.23 -12.26
C THR A 340 0.95 -17.64 -13.58
N GLU A 341 0.31 -18.45 -14.43
CA GLU A 341 -0.36 -18.01 -15.65
C GLU A 341 -1.85 -18.35 -15.58
N ALA A 342 -2.70 -17.52 -16.21
CA ALA A 342 -4.07 -17.89 -16.51
C ALA A 342 -4.05 -19.11 -17.46
N SER A 343 -3.99 -20.29 -16.88
CA SER A 343 -3.80 -21.54 -17.60
C SER A 343 -5.11 -21.97 -18.24
N GLY A 344 -5.32 -21.50 -19.47
CA GLY A 344 -6.34 -22.02 -20.38
C GLY A 344 -5.81 -21.95 -21.82
N PRO A 345 -5.98 -23.01 -22.64
CA PRO A 345 -5.57 -22.96 -24.03
C PRO A 345 -6.35 -21.85 -24.75
N ARG A 346 -5.66 -20.95 -25.44
CA ARG A 346 -6.29 -20.02 -26.39
C ARG A 346 -7.08 -20.85 -27.40
N PRO A 347 -8.41 -20.72 -27.50
CA PRO A 347 -9.11 -21.32 -28.61
C PRO A 347 -8.65 -20.60 -29.87
N GLU A 348 -8.01 -21.35 -30.78
CA GLU A 348 -7.85 -20.90 -32.16
C GLU A 348 -9.23 -20.59 -32.73
N ARG A 349 -9.47 -19.33 -33.07
CA ARG A 349 -10.40 -18.86 -34.10
C ARG A 349 -10.19 -17.40 -34.42
#